data_AF-A0AAV8ZNV9-F1
#
_entry.id   AF-A0AAV8ZNV9-F1
#
_cell.length_a   1.000
_cell.length_b   1.000
_cell.length_c   1.000
_cell.angle_alpha   90.00
_cell.angle_beta   90.00
_cell.angle_gamma   90.00
#
_symmetry.space_group_name_H-M   'P 1'
#
loop_
_entity.id
_entity.type
_entity.pdbx_description
1 polymer ?
#
loop_
_entity_poly.entity_id
_entity_poly.type
_entity_poly.pdbx_seq_one_letter_code
_entity_poly.pdbx_strand_id
1 'polypeptide(L)'
;MGQKIKLACKCKWECQQIDFVHRQHFFDAFYKTDRFTQNNYLLGLIQIIPIKRRRVNKSESRKVCYTLPDGKGNHKQICRKTFEDTFSLSHKKVQHLTELKKEGKNTYTDNPGNNKSARKYSDVDVTSVVNHINSFPKSESHYRASNASEVGSLKNNLDLHHRKAEKATNTMKDDIKNSQEPTSQHCTIAVDLQQVIFIPSLTHGDMFYLRQLSVFNLGIHIGDTNQAFMCLWHEGTTGRGGNEIASCVLKVLRANATNKNILNLWTDNSSMKEGTLDEIHHKYLVKGHSYLPCDRDFALIEKRKRVTKTIVDKMITSTRHNNQFKVVRMNNEDFFDFKTASDTYLNTTKLNITKASGLKFKKIIRHKCHLKKVLVT
;
A
#
# COMPACT_ATOMS: atom_id res chain seq x y z
N MET A 1 -27.42 -31.60 10.82
CA MET A 1 -26.10 -32.06 11.28
C MET A 1 -25.04 -31.07 10.81
N GLY A 2 -24.62 -30.14 11.68
CA GLY A 2 -23.67 -29.08 11.32
C GLY A 2 -22.28 -29.65 11.03
N GLN A 3 -21.71 -29.31 9.87
CA GLN A 3 -20.36 -29.68 9.50
C GLN A 3 -19.36 -29.08 10.49
N LYS A 4 -18.62 -29.94 11.20
CA LYS A 4 -17.49 -29.56 12.04
C LYS A 4 -16.36 -29.02 11.16
N ILE A 5 -16.16 -27.70 11.18
CA ILE A 5 -15.04 -27.04 10.51
C ILE A 5 -13.75 -27.48 11.22
N LYS A 6 -13.01 -28.42 10.62
CA LYS A 6 -11.72 -28.89 11.16
C LYS A 6 -10.64 -27.83 10.98
N LEU A 7 -9.86 -27.59 12.02
CA LEU A 7 -8.70 -26.68 12.00
C LEU A 7 -7.63 -27.19 11.02
N ALA A 8 -7.09 -26.33 10.15
CA ALA A 8 -5.99 -26.68 9.25
C ALA A 8 -4.61 -26.71 9.96
N CYS A 9 -4.49 -27.41 11.10
CA CYS A 9 -3.27 -27.44 11.92
C CYS A 9 -2.60 -28.82 11.89
N LYS A 10 -1.47 -28.99 11.21
CA LYS A 10 -0.78 -30.30 11.06
C LYS A 10 0.16 -30.65 12.24
N CYS A 11 -0.13 -30.18 13.44
CA CYS A 11 0.75 -30.39 14.59
C CYS A 11 0.58 -31.80 15.20
N LYS A 12 1.62 -32.28 15.90
CA LYS A 12 1.63 -33.57 16.61
C LYS A 12 0.62 -33.73 17.76
N TRP A 13 -0.02 -32.64 18.18
CA TRP A 13 -0.99 -32.60 19.29
C TRP A 13 -2.44 -32.71 18.80
N GLU A 14 -2.64 -33.04 17.53
CA GLU A 14 -3.95 -33.29 16.93
C GLU A 14 -4.96 -32.14 17.16
N CYS A 15 -4.48 -30.89 17.15
CA CYS A 15 -5.31 -29.71 17.38
C CYS A 15 -6.48 -29.57 16.39
N GLN A 16 -6.47 -30.31 15.27
CA GLN A 16 -7.57 -30.38 14.30
C GLN A 16 -8.85 -31.01 14.87
N GLN A 17 -8.72 -31.82 15.92
CA GLN A 17 -9.85 -32.50 16.57
C GLN A 17 -10.59 -31.61 17.57
N ILE A 18 -10.05 -30.44 17.90
CA ILE A 18 -10.70 -29.51 18.83
C ILE A 18 -11.83 -28.83 18.06
N ASP A 19 -13.06 -29.10 18.47
CA ASP A 19 -14.25 -28.56 17.82
C ASP A 19 -14.31 -27.04 17.97
N PHE A 20 -14.91 -26.38 16.98
CA PHE A 20 -15.08 -24.95 16.95
C PHE A 20 -15.90 -24.44 18.14
N VAL A 21 -16.99 -25.14 18.48
CA VAL A 21 -17.86 -24.79 19.62
C VAL A 21 -17.07 -24.74 20.93
N HIS A 22 -16.16 -25.70 21.12
CA HIS A 22 -15.32 -25.77 22.32
C HIS A 22 -14.35 -24.60 22.41
N ARG A 23 -13.78 -24.18 21.28
CA ARG A 23 -12.88 -23.00 21.21
C ARG A 23 -13.65 -21.70 21.41
N GLN A 24 -14.84 -21.59 20.82
CA GLN A 24 -15.70 -20.43 20.98
C GLN A 24 -16.09 -20.21 22.44
N HIS A 25 -16.39 -21.29 23.17
CA HIS A 25 -16.65 -21.21 24.60
C HIS A 25 -15.49 -20.56 25.39
N PHE A 26 -14.25 -20.95 25.13
CA PHE A 26 -13.08 -20.34 25.78
C PHE A 26 -12.82 -18.90 25.32
N PHE A 27 -13.06 -18.62 24.04
CA PHE A 27 -12.97 -17.26 23.52
C PHE A 27 -13.97 -16.34 24.24
N ASP A 28 -15.24 -16.75 24.32
CA ASP A 28 -16.29 -15.96 24.96
C ASP A 28 -16.03 -15.79 26.46
N ALA A 29 -15.60 -16.86 27.15
CA ALA A 29 -15.23 -16.79 28.55
C ALA A 29 -14.07 -15.81 28.80
N PHE A 30 -13.06 -15.83 27.92
CA PHE A 30 -11.92 -14.92 27.99
C PHE A 30 -12.34 -13.45 27.79
N TYR A 31 -13.10 -13.15 26.73
CA TYR A 31 -13.49 -11.77 26.41
C TYR A 31 -14.59 -11.18 27.30
N LYS A 32 -15.31 -12.01 28.08
CA LYS A 32 -16.24 -11.54 29.11
C LYS A 32 -15.56 -11.02 30.39
N THR A 33 -14.28 -11.37 30.61
CA THR A 33 -13.54 -10.96 31.81
C THR A 33 -12.73 -9.70 31.59
N ASP A 34 -12.40 -9.00 32.68
CA ASP A 34 -11.55 -7.81 32.63
C ASP A 34 -10.10 -8.15 32.21
N ARG A 35 -9.36 -7.12 31.78
CA ARG A 35 -8.00 -7.28 31.24
C ARG A 35 -7.01 -7.93 32.22
N PHE A 36 -7.16 -7.70 33.52
CA PHE A 36 -6.28 -8.29 34.53
C PHE A 36 -6.59 -9.78 34.69
N THR A 37 -7.87 -10.12 34.82
CA THR A 37 -8.34 -11.51 34.88
C THR A 37 -8.00 -12.30 33.62
N GLN A 38 -8.06 -11.67 32.45
CA GLN A 38 -7.64 -12.25 31.17
C GLN A 38 -6.18 -12.73 31.19
N ASN A 39 -5.24 -11.93 31.70
CA ASN A 39 -3.83 -12.31 31.72
C ASN A 39 -3.55 -13.44 32.71
N ASN A 40 -4.20 -13.42 33.88
CA ASN A 40 -4.13 -14.52 34.85
C ASN A 40 -4.72 -15.82 34.28
N TYR A 41 -5.84 -15.72 33.56
CA TYR A 41 -6.46 -16.84 32.87
C TYR A 41 -5.50 -17.48 31.86
N LEU A 42 -4.84 -16.67 31.02
CA LEU A 42 -3.85 -17.18 30.07
C LEU A 42 -2.61 -17.78 30.75
N LEU A 43 -2.13 -17.20 31.86
CA LEU A 43 -1.02 -17.76 32.64
C LEU A 43 -1.36 -19.11 33.27
N GLY A 44 -2.64 -19.37 33.59
CA GLY A 44 -3.12 -20.67 34.06
C GLY A 44 -3.07 -21.76 32.98
N LEU A 45 -3.17 -21.36 31.70
CA LEU A 45 -3.14 -22.28 30.55
C LEU A 45 -1.72 -22.56 30.02
N ILE A 46 -0.71 -21.85 30.53
CA ILE A 46 0.70 -21.99 30.17
C ILE A 46 1.44 -22.75 31.27
N GLN A 47 2.13 -23.83 30.91
CA GLN A 47 2.95 -24.63 31.81
C GLN A 47 4.41 -24.65 31.36
N ILE A 48 5.33 -24.49 32.30
CA ILE A 48 6.79 -24.60 32.08
C ILE A 48 7.25 -25.94 32.66
N ILE A 49 7.75 -26.83 31.81
CA ILE A 49 8.15 -28.19 32.18
C ILE A 49 9.68 -28.33 32.04
N PRO A 50 10.38 -28.94 33.02
CA PRO A 50 11.80 -29.23 32.89
C PRO A 50 12.07 -30.25 31.77
N ILE A 51 13.17 -30.07 31.05
CA ILE A 51 13.55 -30.96 29.95
C ILE A 51 14.18 -32.24 30.50
N LYS A 52 13.52 -33.39 30.26
CA LYS A 52 13.92 -34.72 30.76
C LYS A 52 15.17 -35.35 30.09
N ARG A 53 15.54 -34.95 28.86
CA ARG A 53 16.72 -35.47 28.13
C ARG A 53 17.45 -34.35 27.42
N ARG A 54 18.79 -34.28 27.54
CA ARG A 54 19.64 -33.24 26.96
C ARG A 54 20.59 -33.85 25.93
N ARG A 55 20.79 -33.19 24.79
CA ARG A 55 21.80 -33.56 23.76
C ARG A 55 23.06 -32.68 23.82
N VAL A 56 23.01 -31.52 24.49
CA VAL A 56 24.11 -30.54 24.58
C VAL A 56 24.06 -29.84 25.95
N ASN A 57 25.23 -29.57 26.56
CA ASN A 57 25.37 -28.79 27.78
C ASN A 57 25.21 -27.29 27.49
N LYS A 58 23.98 -26.79 27.54
CA LYS A 58 23.67 -25.34 27.57
C LYS A 58 22.82 -25.04 28.81
N SER A 59 22.92 -23.81 29.33
CA SER A 59 22.20 -23.35 30.52
C SER A 59 20.68 -23.60 30.45
N GLU A 60 20.08 -23.77 31.63
CA GLU A 60 18.69 -24.19 31.90
C GLU A 60 17.68 -24.02 30.76
N SER A 61 17.50 -25.06 29.95
CA SER A 61 16.47 -25.06 28.91
C SER A 61 15.15 -25.60 29.48
N ARG A 62 14.08 -24.83 29.33
CA ARG A 62 12.73 -25.13 29.85
C ARG A 62 11.73 -25.21 28.69
N LYS A 63 10.88 -26.24 28.67
CA LYS A 63 9.87 -26.46 27.62
C LYS A 63 8.57 -25.78 28.00
N VAL A 64 7.98 -25.03 27.07
CA VAL A 64 6.68 -24.36 27.24
C VAL A 64 5.57 -25.23 26.68
N CYS A 65 4.50 -25.42 27.44
CA CYS A 65 3.32 -26.19 27.06
C CYS A 65 2.06 -25.33 27.18
N TYR A 66 1.29 -25.26 26.11
CA TYR A 66 0.00 -24.57 26.06
C TYR A 66 -1.12 -25.60 26.19
N THR A 67 -2.15 -25.30 26.97
CA THR A 67 -3.23 -26.25 27.25
C THR A 67 -4.60 -25.61 27.15
N LEU A 68 -5.63 -26.42 26.91
CA LEU A 68 -7.03 -26.05 27.06
C LEU A 68 -7.74 -27.11 27.91
N PRO A 69 -8.66 -26.73 28.81
CA PRO A 69 -9.50 -27.68 29.54
C PRO A 69 -10.33 -28.56 28.58
N ASP A 70 -10.46 -29.84 28.88
CA ASP A 70 -11.23 -30.79 28.07
C ASP A 70 -12.68 -30.97 28.54
N GLY A 71 -13.07 -30.31 29.63
CA GLY A 71 -14.40 -30.42 30.25
C GLY A 71 -14.60 -31.68 31.10
N LYS A 72 -13.59 -32.55 31.20
CA LYS A 72 -13.58 -33.78 32.01
C LYS A 72 -12.62 -33.70 33.19
N GLY A 73 -12.19 -32.49 33.54
CA GLY A 73 -11.21 -32.22 34.59
C GLY A 73 -9.75 -32.33 34.16
N ASN A 74 -9.46 -32.61 32.88
CA ASN A 74 -8.09 -32.65 32.38
C ASN A 74 -7.79 -31.47 31.43
N HIS A 75 -6.52 -31.33 31.10
CA HIS A 75 -6.01 -30.33 30.15
C HIS A 75 -5.46 -31.02 28.91
N LYS A 76 -5.98 -30.66 27.73
CA LYS A 76 -5.43 -31.11 26.44
C LYS A 76 -4.30 -30.18 26.01
N GLN A 77 -3.13 -30.75 25.72
CA GLN A 77 -2.01 -29.98 25.18
C GLN A 77 -2.26 -29.55 23.74
N ILE A 78 -1.94 -28.29 23.43
CA ILE A 78 -2.09 -27.71 22.09
C ILE A 78 -0.81 -27.02 21.63
N CYS A 79 -0.73 -26.77 20.32
CA CYS A 79 0.36 -25.97 19.75
C CYS A 79 0.15 -24.47 19.99
N ARG A 80 1.24 -23.69 19.97
CA ARG A 80 1.20 -22.24 20.17
C ARG A 80 0.26 -21.54 19.20
N LYS A 81 0.29 -21.92 17.93
CA LYS A 81 -0.56 -21.32 16.89
C LYS A 81 -2.05 -21.53 17.21
N THR A 82 -2.43 -22.74 17.60
CA THR A 82 -3.81 -23.02 18.05
C THR A 82 -4.19 -22.18 19.27
N PHE A 83 -3.25 -21.94 20.19
CA PHE A 83 -3.48 -21.09 21.37
C PHE A 83 -3.69 -19.63 20.97
N GLU A 84 -2.81 -19.08 20.13
CA GLU A 84 -2.93 -17.74 19.53
C GLU A 84 -4.27 -17.56 18.80
N ASP A 85 -4.62 -18.52 17.95
CA ASP A 85 -5.86 -18.50 17.16
C ASP A 85 -7.11 -18.65 18.03
N THR A 86 -7.04 -19.40 19.15
CA THR A 86 -8.20 -19.62 20.04
C THR A 86 -8.58 -18.37 20.80
N PHE A 87 -7.59 -17.56 21.20
CA PHE A 87 -7.82 -16.34 21.97
C PHE A 87 -7.64 -15.06 21.15
N SER A 88 -7.36 -15.18 19.85
CA SER A 88 -7.03 -14.06 18.95
C SER A 88 -5.89 -13.18 19.49
N LEU A 89 -4.81 -13.82 19.93
CA LEU A 89 -3.67 -13.16 20.56
C LEU A 89 -2.53 -12.93 19.57
N SER A 90 -1.81 -11.81 19.73
CA SER A 90 -0.55 -11.61 19.03
C SER A 90 0.55 -12.50 19.59
N HIS A 91 1.47 -12.93 18.72
CA HIS A 91 2.64 -13.69 19.11
C HIS A 91 3.43 -13.02 20.24
N LYS A 92 3.60 -11.68 20.18
CA LYS A 92 4.32 -10.89 21.19
C LYS A 92 3.69 -11.02 22.58
N LYS A 93 2.35 -11.04 22.67
CA LYS A 93 1.65 -11.19 23.95
C LYS A 93 1.88 -12.58 24.56
N VAL A 94 1.80 -13.64 23.75
CA VAL A 94 2.07 -15.02 24.21
C VAL A 94 3.53 -15.19 24.65
N GLN A 95 4.46 -14.56 23.93
CA GLN A 95 5.88 -14.56 24.30
C GLN A 95 6.11 -13.89 25.66
N HIS A 96 5.55 -12.71 25.89
CA HIS A 96 5.70 -12.00 27.16
C HIS A 96 5.17 -12.80 28.36
N LEU A 97 3.97 -13.39 28.24
CA LEU A 97 3.40 -14.23 29.31
C LEU A 97 4.27 -15.47 29.58
N THR A 98 4.88 -16.02 28.53
CA THR A 98 5.79 -17.15 28.65
C THR A 98 7.08 -16.77 29.39
N GLU A 99 7.62 -15.57 29.16
CA GLU A 99 8.79 -15.05 29.86
C GLU A 99 8.48 -14.84 31.35
N LEU A 100 7.35 -14.22 31.69
CA LEU A 100 6.89 -14.08 33.08
C LEU A 100 6.74 -15.44 33.77
N LYS A 101 6.18 -16.44 33.09
CA LYS A 101 6.03 -17.79 33.65
C LYS A 101 7.38 -18.49 33.87
N LYS A 102 8.38 -18.21 33.02
CA LYS A 102 9.76 -18.68 33.23
C LYS A 102 10.43 -17.98 34.41
N GLU A 103 10.09 -16.73 34.70
CA GLU A 103 10.54 -16.04 35.91
C GLU A 103 9.85 -16.53 37.20
N GLY A 104 8.93 -17.49 37.11
CA GLY A 104 8.20 -18.04 38.25
C GLY A 104 6.95 -17.23 38.64
N LYS A 105 6.58 -16.22 37.86
CA LYS A 105 5.38 -15.41 38.12
C LYS A 105 4.14 -16.19 37.69
N ASN A 106 3.29 -16.51 38.66
CA ASN A 106 2.02 -17.23 38.44
C ASN A 106 0.80 -16.31 38.36
N THR A 107 0.95 -15.07 38.82
CA THR A 107 -0.03 -14.01 38.70
C THR A 107 0.57 -12.86 37.90
N TYR A 108 -0.25 -12.27 37.04
CA TYR A 108 0.09 -11.06 36.31
C TYR A 108 -0.23 -9.87 37.20
N THR A 109 0.79 -9.11 37.61
CA THR A 109 0.62 -7.79 38.23
C THR A 109 1.08 -6.73 37.25
N ASP A 110 0.18 -5.86 36.84
CA ASP A 110 0.56 -4.63 36.14
C ASP A 110 0.99 -3.65 37.24
N ASN A 111 2.12 -2.96 37.06
CA ASN A 111 2.44 -1.74 37.81
C ASN A 111 2.00 -0.57 36.91
N PRO A 112 0.71 -0.22 36.85
CA PRO A 112 0.31 0.97 36.13
C PRO A 112 0.94 2.15 36.87
N GLY A 113 1.80 2.91 36.19
CA GLY A 113 2.13 4.25 36.65
C GLY A 113 0.84 5.01 36.94
N ASN A 114 0.85 5.83 37.99
CA ASN A 114 -0.29 6.45 38.67
C ASN A 114 -1.23 7.35 37.83
N ASN A 115 -1.20 7.26 36.51
CA ASN A 115 -2.02 8.06 35.61
C ASN A 115 -3.22 7.25 35.12
N LYS A 116 -4.22 7.05 35.99
CA LYS A 116 -5.56 6.67 35.54
C LYS A 116 -6.18 7.85 34.80
N SER A 117 -5.85 8.00 33.52
CA SER A 117 -6.65 8.86 32.64
C SER A 117 -8.07 8.29 32.62
N ALA A 118 -9.07 9.14 32.85
CA ALA A 118 -10.46 8.77 32.70
C ALA A 118 -10.66 8.16 31.30
N ARG A 119 -11.46 7.08 31.19
CA ARG A 119 -11.78 6.52 29.87
C ARG A 119 -12.35 7.64 29.00
N LYS A 120 -11.78 7.82 27.80
CA LYS A 120 -12.19 8.87 26.86
C LYS A 120 -13.66 8.76 26.45
N TYR A 121 -14.24 7.56 26.54
CA TYR A 121 -15.61 7.25 26.16
C TYR A 121 -16.31 6.50 27.28
N SER A 122 -17.57 6.83 27.51
CA SER A 122 -18.45 6.16 28.47
C SER A 122 -18.92 4.81 27.93
N ASP A 123 -19.42 3.94 28.82
CA ASP A 123 -20.01 2.67 28.38
C ASP A 123 -21.25 2.90 27.49
N VAL A 124 -21.95 4.03 27.68
CA VAL A 124 -23.07 4.46 26.82
C VAL A 124 -22.60 4.74 25.39
N ASP A 125 -21.46 5.41 25.22
CA ASP A 125 -20.88 5.69 23.89
C ASP A 125 -20.51 4.39 23.17
N VAL A 126 -19.89 3.45 23.89
CA VAL A 126 -19.51 2.14 23.34
C VAL A 126 -20.73 1.36 22.89
N THR A 127 -21.78 1.31 23.72
CA THR A 127 -23.04 0.63 23.38
C THR A 127 -23.73 1.29 22.18
N SER A 128 -23.72 2.62 22.09
CA SER A 128 -24.27 3.36 20.94
C SER A 128 -23.56 2.98 19.63
N VAL A 129 -22.23 2.93 19.64
CA VAL A 129 -21.43 2.51 18.47
C VAL A 129 -21.71 1.06 18.08
N VAL A 130 -21.80 0.15 19.05
CA VAL A 130 -22.12 -1.27 18.79
C VAL A 130 -23.51 -1.41 18.19
N ASN A 131 -24.50 -0.69 18.71
CA ASN A 131 -25.87 -0.69 18.19
C ASN A 131 -25.92 -0.13 16.76
N HIS A 132 -25.18 0.95 16.49
CA HIS A 132 -25.06 1.51 15.15
C HIS A 132 -24.39 0.53 14.15
N ILE A 133 -23.31 -0.14 14.55
CA ILE A 133 -22.67 -1.17 13.70
C ILE A 133 -23.65 -2.32 13.41
N ASN A 134 -24.43 -2.74 14.42
CA ASN A 134 -25.41 -3.81 14.27
C ASN A 134 -26.69 -3.38 13.54
N SER A 135 -26.95 -2.08 13.37
CA SER A 135 -28.10 -1.59 12.59
C SER A 135 -27.90 -1.75 11.09
N PHE A 136 -26.67 -1.98 10.62
CA PHE A 136 -26.42 -2.31 9.23
C PHE A 136 -26.62 -3.82 8.97
N PRO A 137 -27.29 -4.20 7.87
CA PRO A 137 -27.42 -5.60 7.49
C PRO A 137 -26.03 -6.21 7.29
N LYS A 138 -25.73 -7.26 8.05
CA LYS A 138 -24.48 -8.02 7.92
C LYS A 138 -24.56 -8.79 6.60
N SER A 139 -23.81 -8.35 5.59
CA SER A 139 -23.61 -9.18 4.40
C SER A 139 -22.92 -10.47 4.82
N GLU A 140 -23.50 -11.63 4.53
CA GLU A 140 -22.71 -12.87 4.49
C GLU A 140 -21.50 -12.62 3.60
N SER A 141 -20.30 -12.91 4.09
CA SER A 141 -19.12 -12.80 3.26
C SER A 141 -19.31 -13.75 2.07
N HIS A 142 -19.53 -13.20 0.88
CA HIS A 142 -19.66 -13.95 -0.38
C HIS A 142 -18.50 -14.93 -0.63
N TYR A 143 -17.39 -14.74 0.09
CA TYR A 143 -16.21 -15.60 0.14
C TYR A 143 -16.40 -16.95 0.87
N ARG A 144 -17.51 -17.19 1.56
CA ARG A 144 -17.69 -18.43 2.36
C ARG A 144 -18.50 -19.53 1.66
N ALA A 145 -19.01 -19.29 0.46
CA ALA A 145 -19.77 -20.28 -0.31
C ALA A 145 -19.44 -20.29 -1.81
N SER A 146 -18.20 -19.96 -2.22
CA SER A 146 -17.80 -20.12 -3.62
C SER A 146 -17.42 -21.57 -3.92
N ASN A 147 -18.04 -22.12 -4.96
CA ASN A 147 -17.73 -23.45 -5.48
C ASN A 147 -16.23 -23.58 -5.80
N ALA A 148 -15.66 -24.78 -5.64
CA ALA A 148 -14.22 -25.01 -5.85
C ALA A 148 -13.70 -24.57 -7.24
N SER A 149 -14.56 -24.60 -8.27
CA SER A 149 -14.29 -24.11 -9.62
C SER A 149 -14.11 -22.59 -9.69
N GLU A 150 -14.96 -21.83 -8.98
CA GLU A 150 -14.91 -20.37 -8.93
C GLU A 150 -13.65 -19.89 -8.18
N VAL A 151 -13.32 -20.54 -7.06
CA VAL A 151 -12.07 -20.30 -6.31
C VAL A 151 -10.83 -20.58 -7.17
N GLY A 152 -10.86 -21.64 -7.99
CA GLY A 152 -9.79 -21.94 -8.95
C GLY A 152 -9.63 -20.86 -10.02
N SER A 153 -10.74 -20.39 -10.60
CA SER A 153 -10.72 -19.32 -11.60
C SER A 153 -10.17 -17.99 -11.05
N LEU A 154 -10.56 -17.63 -9.83
CA LEU A 154 -10.08 -16.41 -9.15
C LEU A 154 -8.58 -16.49 -8.83
N LYS A 155 -8.09 -17.66 -8.41
CA LYS A 155 -6.65 -17.88 -8.21
C LYS A 155 -5.86 -17.75 -9.50
N ASN A 156 -6.35 -18.30 -10.61
CA ASN A 156 -5.70 -18.18 -11.92
C ASN A 156 -5.70 -16.72 -12.41
N ASN A 157 -6.80 -15.99 -12.22
CA ASN A 157 -6.88 -14.58 -12.54
C ASN A 157 -5.92 -13.73 -11.70
N LEU A 158 -5.76 -14.06 -10.41
CA LEU A 158 -4.81 -13.40 -9.52
C LEU A 158 -3.36 -13.69 -9.93
N ASP A 159 -3.03 -14.94 -10.23
CA ASP A 159 -1.69 -15.32 -10.72
C ASP A 159 -1.36 -14.60 -12.03
N LEU A 160 -2.31 -14.60 -12.98
CA LEU A 160 -2.16 -13.86 -14.24
C LEU A 160 -1.98 -12.35 -14.01
N HIS A 161 -2.69 -11.77 -13.04
CA HIS A 161 -2.55 -10.36 -12.67
C HIS A 161 -1.14 -10.06 -12.13
N HIS A 162 -0.63 -10.90 -11.23
CA HIS A 162 0.74 -10.76 -10.71
C HIS A 162 1.80 -10.91 -11.79
N ARG A 163 1.68 -11.90 -12.69
CA ARG A 163 2.61 -12.07 -13.82
C ARG A 163 2.62 -10.85 -14.75
N LYS A 164 1.45 -10.26 -15.03
CA LYS A 164 1.34 -9.03 -15.82
C LYS A 164 2.02 -7.85 -15.11
N ALA A 165 1.82 -7.72 -13.79
CA ALA A 165 2.45 -6.67 -13.00
C ALA A 165 3.97 -6.80 -12.96
N GLU A 166 4.48 -8.01 -12.79
CA GLU A 166 5.91 -8.31 -12.82
C GLU A 166 6.50 -8.01 -14.21
N LYS A 167 5.84 -8.45 -15.28
CA LYS A 167 6.24 -8.14 -16.66
C LYS A 167 6.32 -6.64 -16.93
N ALA A 168 5.31 -5.87 -16.51
CA ALA A 168 5.31 -4.41 -16.67
C ALA A 168 6.46 -3.76 -15.90
N THR A 169 6.70 -4.19 -14.65
CA THR A 169 7.79 -3.69 -13.81
C THR A 169 9.16 -3.98 -14.42
N ASN A 170 9.36 -5.20 -14.92
CA ASN A 170 10.62 -5.59 -15.56
C ASN A 170 10.84 -4.82 -16.86
N THR A 171 9.79 -4.66 -17.68
CA THR A 171 9.86 -3.86 -18.91
C THR A 171 10.25 -2.41 -18.63
N MET A 172 9.72 -1.80 -17.57
CA MET A 172 10.11 -0.44 -17.17
C MET A 172 11.58 -0.36 -16.76
N LYS A 173 12.08 -1.35 -16.01
CA LYS A 173 13.50 -1.41 -15.64
C LYS A 173 14.40 -1.55 -16.86
N ASP A 174 14.00 -2.39 -17.82
CA ASP A 174 14.74 -2.61 -19.06
C ASP A 174 14.74 -1.35 -19.94
N ASP A 175 13.61 -0.64 -20.03
CA ASP A 175 13.51 0.64 -20.73
C ASP A 175 14.42 1.72 -20.11
N ILE A 176 14.46 1.78 -18.76
CA ILE A 176 15.36 2.70 -18.06
C ILE A 176 16.81 2.33 -18.35
N LYS A 177 17.17 1.05 -18.25
CA LYS A 177 18.53 0.58 -18.54
C LYS A 177 18.94 0.89 -19.98
N ASN A 178 18.10 0.56 -20.95
CA ASN A 178 18.34 0.88 -22.36
C ASN A 178 18.52 2.39 -22.55
N SER A 179 17.72 3.22 -21.89
CA SER A 179 17.87 4.67 -21.96
C SER A 179 19.16 5.22 -21.33
N GLN A 180 19.91 4.43 -20.57
CA GLN A 180 21.20 4.86 -20.01
C GLN A 180 22.38 4.50 -20.92
N GLU A 181 22.17 3.65 -21.93
CA GLU A 181 23.24 3.25 -22.85
C GLU A 181 23.69 4.42 -23.74
N PRO A 182 25.01 4.67 -23.92
CA PRO A 182 25.51 5.83 -24.66
C PRO A 182 25.04 5.94 -26.11
N THR A 183 24.76 4.81 -26.76
CA THR A 183 24.30 4.75 -28.16
C THR A 183 22.77 4.74 -28.28
N SER A 184 22.05 4.74 -27.15
CA SER A 184 20.60 4.61 -27.15
C SER A 184 19.90 5.84 -27.71
N GLN A 185 18.93 5.59 -28.57
CA GLN A 185 17.99 6.59 -29.09
C GLN A 185 16.73 6.70 -28.22
N HIS A 186 16.64 5.93 -27.14
CA HIS A 186 15.48 5.91 -26.24
C HIS A 186 15.71 6.81 -25.02
N CYS A 187 14.78 7.72 -24.78
CA CYS A 187 14.61 8.40 -23.51
C CYS A 187 13.46 7.73 -22.75
N THR A 188 13.66 7.44 -21.46
CA THR A 188 12.60 6.87 -20.63
C THR A 188 12.22 7.86 -19.54
N ILE A 189 10.93 8.24 -19.50
CA ILE A 189 10.40 9.10 -18.44
C ILE A 189 9.26 8.39 -17.70
N ALA A 190 9.19 8.59 -16.40
CA ALA A 190 8.04 8.25 -15.57
C ALA A 190 7.35 9.53 -15.13
N VAL A 191 6.02 9.57 -15.25
CA VAL A 191 5.22 10.75 -14.92
C VAL A 191 4.08 10.35 -14.00
N ASP A 192 3.96 11.07 -12.90
CA ASP A 192 2.85 10.90 -11.97
C ASP A 192 2.49 12.21 -11.27
N LEU A 193 1.24 12.32 -10.79
CA LEU A 193 0.74 13.49 -10.09
C LEU A 193 0.65 13.21 -8.59
N GLN A 194 1.43 13.97 -7.80
CA GLN A 194 1.45 13.81 -6.35
C GLN A 194 0.09 14.13 -5.71
N GLN A 195 -0.18 13.56 -4.54
CA GLN A 195 -1.24 14.04 -3.66
C GLN A 195 -1.15 15.56 -3.46
N VAL A 196 -2.30 16.23 -3.46
CA VAL A 196 -2.40 17.70 -3.33
C VAL A 196 -1.65 18.19 -2.09
N ILE A 197 -0.79 19.17 -2.30
CA ILE A 197 -0.05 19.85 -1.24
C ILE A 197 -0.86 21.06 -0.80
N PHE A 198 -1.42 21.02 0.41
CA PHE A 198 -2.09 22.18 1.00
C PHE A 198 -1.10 23.11 1.68
N ILE A 199 -1.23 24.42 1.40
CA ILE A 199 -0.46 25.49 2.05
C ILE A 199 -1.39 26.62 2.58
N PRO A 200 -0.98 27.35 3.63
CA PRO A 200 0.22 27.12 4.43
C PRO A 200 0.07 25.88 5.34
N SER A 201 1.18 25.18 5.58
CA SER A 201 1.23 23.98 6.44
C SER A 201 1.53 24.40 7.88
N LEU A 202 0.55 25.04 8.54
CA LEU A 202 0.68 25.56 9.91
C LEU A 202 0.03 24.60 10.91
N THR A 203 0.54 24.55 12.14
CA THR A 203 0.11 23.58 13.17
C THR A 203 -0.83 24.17 14.23
N HIS A 204 -1.30 25.42 14.05
CA HIS A 204 -2.21 26.07 15.00
C HIS A 204 -3.67 25.79 14.63
N GLY A 205 -4.55 25.81 15.64
CA GLY A 205 -5.95 25.40 15.50
C GLY A 205 -6.74 26.20 14.46
N ASP A 206 -6.42 27.48 14.27
CA ASP A 206 -7.14 28.35 13.33
C ASP A 206 -7.06 27.85 11.88
N MET A 207 -6.03 27.06 11.54
CA MET A 207 -5.89 26.44 10.23
C MET A 207 -7.08 25.53 9.88
N PHE A 208 -7.79 24.98 10.87
CA PHE A 208 -8.98 24.17 10.64
C PHE A 208 -10.15 24.96 10.04
N TYR A 209 -10.21 26.27 10.30
CA TYR A 209 -11.28 27.15 9.86
C TYR A 209 -10.92 27.95 8.59
N LEU A 210 -9.68 27.86 8.13
CA LEU A 210 -9.19 28.58 6.95
C LEU A 210 -9.06 27.65 5.76
N ARG A 211 -9.48 28.14 4.58
CA ARG A 211 -9.28 27.41 3.32
C ARG A 211 -7.80 27.43 2.97
N GLN A 212 -7.22 26.24 2.90
CA GLN A 212 -5.84 26.07 2.44
C GLN A 212 -5.78 26.14 0.92
N LEU A 213 -4.74 26.78 0.39
CA LEU A 213 -4.45 26.82 -1.03
C LEU A 213 -3.92 25.45 -1.48
N SER A 214 -4.56 24.89 -2.50
CA SER A 214 -4.13 23.64 -3.12
C SER A 214 -2.98 23.91 -4.10
N VAL A 215 -1.84 23.28 -3.85
CA VAL A 215 -0.69 23.25 -4.75
C VAL A 215 -0.57 21.85 -5.35
N PHE A 216 -0.45 21.81 -6.67
CA PHE A 216 -0.28 20.61 -7.45
C PHE A 216 1.19 20.43 -7.80
N ASN A 217 1.66 19.19 -7.78
CA ASN A 217 3.02 18.82 -8.13
C ASN A 217 3.00 17.62 -9.09
N LEU A 218 3.37 17.85 -10.35
CA LEU A 218 3.60 16.77 -11.31
C LEU A 218 5.09 16.38 -11.29
N GLY A 219 5.36 15.14 -10.88
CA GLY A 219 6.69 14.56 -10.93
C GLY A 219 6.98 14.01 -12.32
N ILE A 220 8.08 14.43 -12.92
CA ILE A 220 8.62 13.87 -14.16
C ILE A 220 10.03 13.38 -13.87
N HIS A 221 10.19 12.07 -13.83
CA HIS A 221 11.47 11.41 -13.55
C HIS A 221 12.10 10.95 -14.86
N ILE A 222 13.29 11.46 -15.20
CA ILE A 222 14.05 11.07 -16.38
C ILE A 222 14.96 9.90 -16.02
N GLY A 223 14.67 8.72 -16.55
CA GLY A 223 15.44 7.49 -16.35
C GLY A 223 16.88 7.59 -16.86
N ASP A 224 17.11 8.30 -17.97
CA ASP A 224 18.42 8.48 -18.62
C ASP A 224 19.47 9.07 -17.66
N THR A 225 19.10 10.14 -16.96
CA THR A 225 20.00 10.90 -16.07
C THR A 225 19.66 10.71 -14.60
N ASN A 226 18.59 9.96 -14.30
CA ASN A 226 17.99 9.83 -12.98
C ASN A 226 17.58 11.19 -12.37
N GLN A 227 17.41 12.23 -13.19
CA GLN A 227 17.00 13.57 -12.77
C GLN A 227 15.48 13.65 -12.66
N ALA A 228 15.00 14.19 -11.54
CA ALA A 228 13.57 14.41 -11.32
C ALA A 228 13.22 15.90 -11.39
N PHE A 229 12.17 16.20 -12.14
CA PHE A 229 11.56 17.52 -12.31
C PHE A 229 10.23 17.55 -11.56
N MET A 230 9.97 18.65 -10.85
CA MET A 230 8.77 18.87 -10.04
C MET A 230 8.05 20.09 -10.59
N CYS A 231 6.99 19.86 -11.37
CA CYS A 231 6.23 20.94 -12.00
C CYS A 231 5.15 21.42 -11.03
N LEU A 232 5.23 22.68 -10.60
CA LEU A 232 4.37 23.25 -9.56
C LEU A 232 3.42 24.31 -10.12
N TRP A 233 2.15 24.21 -9.76
CA TRP A 233 1.12 25.24 -9.93
C TRP A 233 0.08 25.13 -8.82
N HIS A 234 -0.83 26.10 -8.71
CA HIS A 234 -1.86 26.12 -7.67
C HIS A 234 -3.27 26.18 -8.26
N GLU A 235 -4.30 25.91 -7.45
CA GLU A 235 -5.71 25.91 -7.89
C GLU A 235 -6.18 27.24 -8.50
N GLY A 236 -5.57 28.37 -8.11
CA GLY A 236 -5.85 29.67 -8.74
C GLY A 236 -5.29 29.85 -10.15
N THR A 237 -4.45 28.93 -10.64
CA THR A 237 -3.87 28.97 -11.99
C THR A 237 -4.76 28.20 -12.96
N THR A 238 -4.96 26.90 -12.68
CA THR A 238 -5.83 26.00 -13.47
C THR A 238 -6.12 24.73 -12.66
N GLY A 239 -6.90 23.81 -13.24
CA GLY A 239 -7.16 22.48 -12.71
C GLY A 239 -5.94 21.54 -12.77
N ARG A 240 -6.19 20.23 -12.88
CA ARG A 240 -5.15 19.19 -12.90
C ARG A 240 -5.51 18.02 -13.81
N GLY A 241 -6.13 18.33 -14.95
CA GLY A 241 -6.57 17.39 -15.97
C GLY A 241 -5.48 17.07 -17.00
N GLY A 242 -5.89 16.44 -18.11
CA GLY A 242 -4.97 15.99 -19.15
C GLY A 242 -4.19 17.13 -19.82
N ASN A 243 -4.81 18.29 -20.01
CA ASN A 243 -4.17 19.46 -20.62
C ASN A 243 -3.00 19.97 -19.76
N GLU A 244 -3.18 20.04 -18.44
CA GLU A 244 -2.14 20.47 -17.52
C GLU A 244 -0.96 19.50 -17.49
N ILE A 245 -1.26 18.19 -17.41
CA ILE A 245 -0.23 17.15 -17.40
C ILE A 245 0.57 17.20 -18.72
N ALA A 246 -0.10 17.32 -19.87
CA ALA A 246 0.53 17.45 -21.19
C ALA A 246 1.40 18.70 -21.31
N SER A 247 0.93 19.82 -20.77
CA SER A 247 1.67 21.08 -20.74
C SER A 247 2.98 20.97 -19.96
N CYS A 248 2.94 20.37 -18.77
CA CYS A 248 4.13 20.12 -17.95
C CYS A 248 5.14 19.23 -18.67
N VAL A 249 4.70 18.12 -19.26
CA VAL A 249 5.58 17.22 -20.02
C VAL A 249 6.18 17.93 -21.22
N LEU A 250 5.40 18.70 -21.97
CA LEU A 250 5.91 19.48 -23.10
C LEU A 250 6.97 20.50 -22.67
N LYS A 251 6.74 21.23 -21.56
CA LYS A 251 7.70 22.22 -21.05
C LYS A 251 9.01 21.56 -20.62
N VAL A 252 8.96 20.43 -19.92
CA VAL A 252 10.17 19.69 -19.53
C VAL A 252 10.91 19.12 -20.73
N LEU A 253 10.20 18.53 -21.71
CA LEU A 253 10.82 17.99 -22.92
C LEU A 253 11.47 19.08 -23.77
N ARG A 254 10.86 20.27 -23.87
CA ARG A 254 11.42 21.43 -24.60
C ARG A 254 12.63 22.05 -23.91
N ALA A 255 12.80 21.85 -22.59
CA ALA A 255 13.95 22.36 -21.84
C ALA A 255 15.23 21.52 -22.04
N ASN A 256 15.38 20.84 -23.19
CA ASN A 256 16.47 19.91 -23.52
C ASN A 256 16.72 18.85 -22.43
N ALA A 257 15.63 18.29 -21.89
CA ALA A 257 15.68 17.15 -20.98
C ALA A 257 16.39 15.93 -21.61
N THR A 258 16.35 15.80 -22.94
CA THR A 258 17.01 14.73 -23.70
C THR A 258 17.24 15.16 -25.15
N ASN A 259 18.28 14.62 -25.79
CA ASN A 259 18.56 14.80 -27.23
C ASN A 259 18.12 13.59 -28.06
N LYS A 260 17.27 12.73 -27.49
CA LYS A 260 16.92 11.43 -28.07
C LYS A 260 15.57 11.45 -28.78
N ASN A 261 15.43 10.59 -29.78
CA ASN A 261 14.34 10.64 -30.74
C ASN A 261 13.11 9.80 -30.34
N ILE A 262 13.28 8.80 -29.48
CA ILE A 262 12.20 7.88 -29.07
C ILE A 262 11.92 8.05 -27.58
N LEU A 263 10.67 8.31 -27.20
CA LEU A 263 10.25 8.47 -25.81
C LEU A 263 9.47 7.26 -25.30
N ASN A 264 9.99 6.57 -24.29
CA ASN A 264 9.22 5.67 -23.44
C ASN A 264 8.59 6.48 -22.29
N LEU A 265 7.29 6.70 -22.36
CA LEU A 265 6.52 7.39 -21.32
C LEU A 265 5.80 6.36 -20.44
N TRP A 266 6.14 6.30 -19.16
CA TRP A 266 5.47 5.48 -18.16
C TRP A 266 4.55 6.31 -17.28
N THR A 267 3.28 5.92 -17.19
CA THR A 267 2.27 6.59 -16.34
C THR A 267 1.35 5.58 -15.68
N ASP A 268 0.77 5.91 -14.52
CA ASP A 268 -0.25 5.08 -13.88
C ASP A 268 -1.66 5.28 -14.49
N ASN A 269 -1.89 6.40 -15.19
CA ASN A 269 -3.19 6.68 -15.81
C ASN A 269 -3.08 7.20 -17.27
N SER A 270 -4.07 6.82 -18.09
CA SER A 270 -4.12 6.94 -19.55
C SER A 270 -4.35 8.34 -20.14
N SER A 271 -4.14 9.41 -19.37
CA SER A 271 -4.69 10.74 -19.73
C SER A 271 -3.81 11.61 -20.65
N MET A 272 -2.68 11.12 -21.15
CA MET A 272 -1.80 11.92 -22.00
C MET A 272 -1.94 11.55 -23.48
N LYS A 273 -2.19 12.55 -24.32
CA LYS A 273 -2.17 12.44 -25.77
C LYS A 273 -1.31 13.58 -26.32
N GLU A 274 -0.33 13.23 -27.14
CA GLU A 274 0.58 14.11 -27.90
C GLU A 274 1.89 14.56 -27.24
N GLY A 275 2.91 14.67 -28.09
CA GLY A 275 4.25 15.17 -27.80
C GLY A 275 5.01 15.44 -29.13
N THR A 276 6.09 16.22 -29.07
CA THR A 276 6.83 16.73 -30.24
C THR A 276 7.85 15.76 -30.85
N LEU A 277 7.93 14.53 -30.35
CA LEU A 277 8.95 13.55 -30.71
C LEU A 277 8.51 12.65 -31.87
N ASP A 278 9.49 12.04 -32.55
CA ASP A 278 9.24 11.23 -33.76
C ASP A 278 8.48 9.94 -33.43
N GLU A 279 8.74 9.37 -32.25
CA GLU A 279 8.06 8.18 -31.76
C GLU A 279 7.86 8.21 -30.24
N ILE A 280 6.62 8.00 -29.77
CA ILE A 280 6.27 7.94 -28.35
C ILE A 280 5.64 6.58 -28.04
N HIS A 281 6.22 5.87 -27.06
CA HIS A 281 5.70 4.64 -26.49
C HIS A 281 5.12 4.96 -25.12
N HIS A 282 3.81 5.15 -25.05
CA HIS A 282 3.11 5.37 -23.78
C HIS A 282 2.74 4.02 -23.17
N LYS A 283 3.32 3.68 -22.03
CA LYS A 283 3.20 2.40 -21.34
C LYS A 283 2.52 2.59 -19.98
N TYR A 284 1.70 1.61 -19.59
CA TYR A 284 0.93 1.65 -18.34
C TYR A 284 1.38 0.54 -17.38
N LEU A 285 1.38 0.85 -16.08
CA LEU A 285 1.52 -0.16 -15.04
C LEU A 285 0.21 -0.89 -14.79
N VAL A 286 0.30 -2.03 -14.11
CA VAL A 286 -0.88 -2.82 -13.72
C VAL A 286 -1.46 -2.24 -12.44
N LYS A 287 -2.74 -1.87 -12.48
CA LYS A 287 -3.49 -1.31 -11.34
C LYS A 287 -3.27 -2.13 -10.06
N GLY A 288 -2.91 -1.45 -8.97
CA GLY A 288 -2.63 -2.08 -7.66
C GLY A 288 -1.19 -2.57 -7.48
N HIS A 289 -0.38 -2.51 -8.54
CA HIS A 289 1.04 -2.80 -8.56
C HIS A 289 1.83 -1.67 -9.24
N SER A 290 1.35 -0.44 -9.05
CA SER A 290 1.88 0.76 -9.68
C SER A 290 2.93 1.37 -8.76
N TYR A 291 4.20 1.13 -9.08
CA TYR A 291 5.33 1.72 -8.37
C TYR A 291 6.23 2.42 -9.39
N LEU A 292 6.02 3.72 -9.59
CA LEU A 292 6.84 4.56 -10.45
C LEU A 292 8.04 5.13 -9.69
N PRO A 293 9.13 5.47 -10.39
CA PRO A 293 10.23 6.26 -9.80
C PRO A 293 9.76 7.53 -9.08
N CYS A 294 8.68 8.14 -9.58
CA CYS A 294 8.05 9.33 -8.98
C CYS A 294 7.55 9.08 -7.55
N ASP A 295 7.05 7.88 -7.22
CA ASP A 295 6.58 7.57 -5.87
C ASP A 295 7.69 7.72 -4.83
N ARG A 296 8.91 7.31 -5.19
CA ARG A 296 10.09 7.48 -4.34
C ARG A 296 10.45 8.95 -4.19
N ASP A 297 10.32 9.74 -5.26
CA ASP A 297 10.57 11.17 -5.23
C ASP A 297 9.58 11.87 -4.29
N PHE A 298 8.28 11.57 -4.43
CA PHE A 298 7.22 12.10 -3.58
C PHE A 298 7.37 11.71 -2.12
N ALA A 299 7.73 10.45 -1.83
CA ALA A 299 7.94 9.99 -0.46
C ALA A 299 9.01 10.81 0.28
N LEU A 300 10.07 11.24 -0.43
CA LEU A 300 11.09 12.11 0.16
C LEU A 300 10.56 13.53 0.38
N ILE A 301 9.82 14.08 -0.58
CA ILE A 301 9.18 15.40 -0.48
C ILE A 301 8.22 15.43 0.70
N GLU A 302 7.38 14.41 0.88
CA GLU A 302 6.45 14.28 2.00
C GLU A 302 7.18 14.19 3.34
N LYS A 303 8.28 13.42 3.40
CA LYS A 303 9.12 13.36 4.60
C LYS A 303 9.70 14.72 4.95
N ARG A 304 10.15 15.49 3.94
CA ARG A 304 10.67 16.85 4.12
C ARG A 304 9.59 17.84 4.55
N LYS A 305 8.37 17.73 3.99
CA LYS A 305 7.21 18.56 4.34
C LYS A 305 6.89 18.53 5.84
N ARG A 306 7.00 17.36 6.48
CA ARG A 306 6.71 17.20 7.92
C ARG A 306 7.59 18.05 8.85
N VAL A 307 8.78 18.44 8.39
CA VAL A 307 9.77 19.17 9.20
C VAL A 307 10.05 20.59 8.71
N THR A 308 9.41 21.00 7.61
CA THR A 308 9.72 22.26 6.93
C THR A 308 8.50 23.17 6.92
N LYS A 309 8.65 24.40 7.45
CA LYS A 309 7.60 25.44 7.45
C LYS A 309 7.74 26.46 6.30
N THR A 310 8.46 26.09 5.24
CA THR A 310 8.87 27.03 4.17
C THR A 310 7.98 26.95 2.93
N ILE A 311 8.21 27.84 1.96
CA ILE A 311 7.59 27.84 0.64
C ILE A 311 7.89 26.51 -0.08
N VAL A 312 6.88 25.93 -0.73
CA VAL A 312 6.90 24.59 -1.37
C VAL A 312 8.14 24.38 -2.23
N ASP A 313 8.50 25.36 -3.06
CA ASP A 313 9.63 25.25 -3.99
C ASP A 313 10.95 25.03 -3.28
N LYS A 314 11.26 25.87 -2.28
CA LYS A 314 12.51 25.76 -1.51
C LYS A 314 12.54 24.45 -0.71
N MET A 315 11.38 24.01 -0.22
CA MET A 315 11.25 22.71 0.45
C MET A 315 11.59 21.57 -0.53
N ILE A 316 11.05 21.59 -1.75
CA ILE A 316 11.31 20.56 -2.76
C ILE A 316 12.78 20.56 -3.16
N THR A 317 13.36 21.69 -3.58
CA THR A 317 14.76 21.75 -4.02
C THR A 317 15.73 21.26 -2.93
N SER A 318 15.47 21.61 -1.65
CA SER A 318 16.31 21.20 -0.52
C SER A 318 16.07 19.77 -0.01
N THR A 319 15.16 19.01 -0.62
CA THR A 319 14.82 17.64 -0.16
C THR A 319 15.97 16.65 -0.37
N ARG A 320 16.78 16.84 -1.41
CA ARG A 320 17.96 16.01 -1.72
C ARG A 320 19.21 16.88 -1.71
N HIS A 321 20.33 16.35 -1.21
CA HIS A 321 21.62 17.04 -1.29
C HIS A 321 22.32 16.76 -2.64
N ASN A 322 22.30 15.49 -3.06
CA ASN A 322 22.83 15.07 -4.36
C ASN A 322 21.69 14.92 -5.36
N ASN A 323 21.90 15.35 -6.60
CA ASN A 323 20.89 15.30 -7.66
C ASN A 323 19.56 15.95 -7.22
N GLN A 324 19.64 17.24 -6.89
CA GLN A 324 18.52 18.05 -6.42
C GLN A 324 17.35 18.02 -7.41
N PHE A 325 16.13 18.06 -6.87
CA PHE A 325 14.93 18.19 -7.70
C PHE A 325 14.96 19.52 -8.47
N LYS A 326 14.71 19.45 -9.78
CA LYS A 326 14.53 20.63 -10.62
C LYS A 326 13.09 21.09 -10.52
N VAL A 327 12.86 22.19 -9.80
CA VAL A 327 11.52 22.77 -9.65
C VAL A 327 11.20 23.60 -10.89
N VAL A 328 10.08 23.31 -11.53
CA VAL A 328 9.56 24.02 -12.70
C VAL A 328 8.26 24.71 -12.29
N ARG A 329 8.25 26.05 -12.24
CA ARG A 329 7.01 26.79 -12.03
C ARG A 329 6.21 26.82 -13.33
N MET A 330 4.93 26.48 -13.23
CA MET A 330 3.98 26.55 -14.33
C MET A 330 3.07 27.75 -14.11
N ASN A 331 3.07 28.66 -15.08
CA ASN A 331 2.23 29.85 -15.15
C ASN A 331 1.07 29.62 -16.14
N ASN A 332 0.09 30.52 -16.16
CA ASN A 332 -1.06 30.45 -17.09
C ASN A 332 -0.65 30.29 -18.56
N GLU A 333 0.42 30.97 -18.97
CA GLU A 333 0.98 30.93 -20.34
C GLU A 333 1.59 29.58 -20.74
N ASP A 334 1.90 28.72 -19.77
CA ASP A 334 2.47 27.39 -20.04
C ASP A 334 1.40 26.34 -20.36
N PHE A 335 0.12 26.63 -20.10
CA PHE A 335 -0.96 25.68 -20.24
C PHE A 335 -1.65 25.78 -21.61
N PHE A 336 -1.60 24.69 -22.38
CA PHE A 336 -2.19 24.60 -23.71
C PHE A 336 -3.43 23.70 -23.73
N ASP A 337 -4.37 24.02 -24.61
CA ASP A 337 -5.57 23.20 -24.82
C ASP A 337 -5.33 22.05 -25.81
N PHE A 338 -4.71 20.98 -25.32
CA PHE A 338 -4.48 19.76 -26.09
C PHE A 338 -5.76 18.98 -26.38
N LYS A 339 -6.81 19.15 -25.57
CA LYS A 339 -8.09 18.47 -25.79
C LYS A 339 -8.70 18.90 -27.11
N THR A 340 -8.78 20.20 -27.37
CA THR A 340 -9.31 20.73 -28.64
C THR A 340 -8.45 20.28 -29.85
N ALA A 341 -7.13 20.28 -29.70
CA ALA A 341 -6.23 19.75 -30.73
C ALA A 341 -6.46 18.24 -30.97
N SER A 342 -6.52 17.43 -29.92
CA SER A 342 -6.80 15.99 -30.01
C SER A 342 -8.16 15.71 -30.63
N ASP A 343 -9.22 16.44 -30.26
CA ASP A 343 -10.56 16.24 -30.82
C ASP A 343 -10.57 16.55 -32.34
N THR A 344 -9.72 17.47 -32.78
CA THR A 344 -9.56 17.85 -34.20
C THR A 344 -8.72 16.85 -35.00
N TYR A 345 -7.62 16.36 -34.43
CA TYR A 345 -6.60 15.61 -35.17
C TYR A 345 -6.56 14.10 -34.86
N LEU A 346 -7.23 13.63 -33.79
CA LEU A 346 -7.18 12.23 -33.34
C LEU A 346 -8.58 11.61 -33.20
N ASN A 347 -8.93 10.70 -34.11
CA ASN A 347 -10.12 9.86 -33.92
C ASN A 347 -9.79 8.58 -33.13
N THR A 348 -10.18 8.57 -31.84
CA THR A 348 -9.89 7.45 -30.92
C THR A 348 -11.07 6.50 -30.66
N THR A 349 -12.25 6.79 -31.22
CA THR A 349 -13.50 6.04 -30.93
C THR A 349 -13.41 4.54 -31.23
N LYS A 350 -12.64 4.14 -32.25
CA LYS A 350 -12.49 2.73 -32.65
C LYS A 350 -11.39 1.97 -31.90
N LEU A 351 -10.63 2.61 -31.01
CA LEU A 351 -9.36 2.06 -30.51
C LEU A 351 -9.42 1.27 -29.20
N ASN A 352 -10.58 1.17 -28.52
CA ASN A 352 -10.75 0.40 -27.26
C ASN A 352 -9.56 0.58 -26.29
N ILE A 353 -9.20 1.84 -26.03
CA ILE A 353 -7.97 2.24 -25.31
C ILE A 353 -7.99 1.77 -23.85
N THR A 354 -9.17 1.65 -23.24
CA THR A 354 -9.34 1.18 -21.86
C THR A 354 -8.82 -0.24 -21.60
N LYS A 355 -8.66 -1.06 -22.66
CA LYS A 355 -8.07 -2.41 -22.58
C LYS A 355 -6.62 -2.47 -23.10
N ALA A 356 -6.00 -1.34 -23.39
CA ALA A 356 -4.63 -1.29 -23.90
C ALA A 356 -3.62 -1.27 -22.75
N SER A 357 -2.52 -2.01 -22.93
CA SER A 357 -1.33 -1.97 -22.08
C SER A 357 -0.37 -0.84 -22.44
N GLY A 358 -0.56 -0.23 -23.62
CA GLY A 358 0.18 0.94 -24.07
C GLY A 358 -0.26 1.42 -25.46
N LEU A 359 0.22 2.60 -25.83
CA LEU A 359 -0.02 3.27 -27.09
C LEU A 359 1.31 3.61 -27.76
N LYS A 360 1.38 3.41 -29.08
CA LYS A 360 2.52 3.83 -29.88
C LYS A 360 2.09 4.92 -30.85
N PHE A 361 2.72 6.07 -30.75
CA PHE A 361 2.54 7.21 -31.64
C PHE A 361 3.76 7.32 -32.55
N LYS A 362 3.53 7.41 -33.86
CA LYS A 362 4.59 7.66 -34.84
C LYS A 362 4.22 8.87 -35.70
N LYS A 363 5.15 9.81 -35.82
CA LYS A 363 5.03 10.97 -36.70
C LYS A 363 5.22 10.52 -38.15
N ILE A 364 4.29 10.86 -39.05
CA ILE A 364 4.36 10.46 -40.46
C ILE A 364 4.71 11.67 -41.35
N ILE A 365 4.04 12.82 -41.18
CA ILE A 365 4.30 14.09 -41.89
C ILE A 365 3.95 15.25 -40.94
N ARG A 366 4.46 16.47 -41.15
CA ARG A 366 4.31 17.70 -40.30
C ARG A 366 2.92 17.94 -39.66
N HIS A 367 1.83 17.35 -40.17
CA HIS A 367 0.46 17.49 -39.65
C HIS A 367 -0.33 16.17 -39.45
N LYS A 368 0.29 14.99 -39.51
CA LYS A 368 -0.42 13.70 -39.30
C LYS A 368 0.37 12.73 -38.41
N CYS A 369 -0.27 12.31 -37.30
CA CYS A 369 0.22 11.27 -36.38
C CYS A 369 -0.57 9.97 -36.57
N HIS A 370 0.11 8.82 -36.55
CA HIS A 370 -0.54 7.52 -36.59
C HIS A 370 -0.46 6.85 -35.22
N LEU A 371 -1.62 6.43 -34.71
CA LEU A 371 -1.79 5.77 -33.42
C LEU A 371 -2.01 4.29 -33.62
N LYS A 372 -1.12 3.46 -33.05
CA LYS A 372 -1.29 2.01 -32.99
C LYS A 372 -1.43 1.55 -31.54
N LYS A 373 -2.43 0.72 -31.27
CA LYS A 373 -2.60 0.04 -29.98
C LYS A 373 -1.55 -1.06 -29.86
N VAL A 374 -0.87 -1.13 -28.71
CA VAL A 374 0.03 -2.23 -28.39
C VAL A 374 -0.72 -3.19 -27.47
N LEU A 375 -0.98 -4.41 -27.97
CA LEU A 375 -1.50 -5.51 -27.18
C LEU A 375 -0.32 -6.25 -26.55
N VAL A 376 -0.28 -6.36 -25.23
CA VAL A 376 0.65 -7.29 -24.56
C VAL A 376 0.13 -8.71 -24.80
N THR A 377 0.79 -9.44 -25.69
CA THR A 377 0.77 -10.92 -25.71
C THR A 377 1.56 -11.47 -24.54
#